data_AF-A0A1Y6K067-F1
#
_entry.id   AF-A0A1Y6K067-F1
#
_cell.length_a   1.000
_cell.length_b   1.000
_cell.length_c   1.000
_cell.angle_alpha   90.00
_cell.angle_beta   90.00
_cell.angle_gamma   90.00
#
_symmetry.space_group_name_H-M   'P 1'
#
loop_
_entity.id
_entity.type
_entity.pdbx_description
1 polymer ?
#
loop_
_entity_poly.entity_id
_entity_poly.type
_entity_poly.pdbx_seq_one_letter_code
_entity_poly.pdbx_strand_id
1 'polypeptide(L)'
;MAPEELFARYLQKYQIELQHPDHGQIVLTSAVWPHQPDLRQAVQAALLGLNGVQAAEMVGTDQLELRYDSAQLRRLNPLKLLALERQIGRQYHEAGY
;
A
#
# COMPACT_ATOMS: atom_id res chain seq x y z
N MET A 1 -0.09 17.27 -5.87
CA MET A 1 0.49 16.02 -5.32
C MET A 1 0.11 14.88 -6.21
N ALA A 2 1.09 14.09 -6.60
CA ALA A 2 0.85 12.89 -7.38
C ALA A 2 0.35 11.77 -6.44
N PRO A 3 -0.61 10.93 -6.88
CA PRO A 3 -1.16 9.85 -6.05
C PRO A 3 -0.10 8.89 -5.51
N GLU A 4 0.99 8.69 -6.24
CA GLU A 4 2.16 7.93 -5.79
C GLU A 4 2.87 8.52 -4.57
N GLU A 5 2.99 9.85 -4.47
CA GLU A 5 3.65 10.51 -3.34
C GLU A 5 2.85 10.35 -2.05
N LEU A 6 1.51 10.26 -2.17
CA LEU A 6 0.65 9.94 -1.04
C LEU A 6 0.99 8.54 -0.52
N PHE A 7 1.00 7.54 -1.40
CA PHE A 7 1.36 6.17 -0.99
C PHE A 7 2.76 6.10 -0.42
N ALA A 8 3.75 6.67 -1.09
CA ALA A 8 5.13 6.72 -0.60
C ALA A 8 5.19 7.31 0.81
N ARG A 9 4.54 8.45 1.07
CA ARG A 9 4.55 9.10 2.38
C ARG A 9 3.89 8.27 3.49
N TYR A 10 2.79 7.58 3.19
CA TYR A 10 2.10 6.75 4.17
C TYR A 10 2.80 5.41 4.42
N LEU A 11 3.41 4.83 3.39
CA LEU A 11 4.03 3.51 3.42
C LEU A 11 5.50 3.55 3.87
N GLN A 12 6.20 4.68 3.67
CA GLN A 12 7.57 4.88 4.15
C GLN A 12 7.69 4.75 5.68
N LYS A 13 6.64 5.08 6.44
CA LYS A 13 6.59 4.86 7.90
C LYS A 13 6.72 3.39 8.29
N TYR A 14 6.36 2.48 7.40
CA TYR A 14 6.30 1.04 7.64
C TYR A 14 7.45 0.27 6.98
N GLN A 15 8.53 0.98 6.61
CA GLN A 15 9.67 0.40 5.88
C GLN A 15 9.23 -0.29 4.58
N ILE A 16 8.21 0.26 3.94
CA ILE A 16 7.77 -0.19 2.62
C ILE A 16 8.40 0.76 1.61
N GLU A 17 9.32 0.22 0.82
CA GLU A 17 9.92 0.92 -0.31
C GLU A 17 8.97 0.85 -1.51
N LEU A 18 8.94 1.92 -2.28
CA LEU A 18 8.09 2.02 -3.47
C LEU A 18 9.00 2.07 -4.70
N GLN A 19 8.92 1.02 -5.52
CA GLN A 19 9.59 0.93 -6.81
C GLN A 19 8.58 1.25 -7.92
N HIS A 20 8.95 2.16 -8.82
CA HIS A 20 8.11 2.64 -9.91
C HIS A 20 8.45 1.93 -11.23
N PRO A 21 7.66 0.94 -11.69
CA PRO A 21 7.87 0.39 -13.02
C PRO A 21 7.24 1.25 -14.14
N ASP A 22 6.02 1.79 -14.02
CA ASP A 22 5.43 2.69 -15.04
C ASP A 22 4.05 3.25 -14.61
N HIS A 23 3.47 4.19 -15.36
CA HIS A 23 2.22 4.90 -15.04
C HIS A 23 1.05 3.99 -14.62
N GLY A 24 0.60 4.12 -13.36
CA GLY A 24 -0.54 3.36 -12.83
C GLY A 24 -0.18 2.00 -12.21
N GLN A 25 1.12 1.72 -12.03
CA GLN A 25 1.60 0.54 -11.33
C GLN A 25 2.73 0.92 -10.37
N ILE A 26 2.66 0.43 -9.14
CA ILE A 26 3.74 0.54 -8.15
C ILE A 26 4.05 -0.83 -7.58
N VAL A 27 5.31 -1.09 -7.32
CA VAL A 27 5.74 -2.26 -6.57
C VAL A 27 6.13 -1.79 -5.19
N LEU A 28 5.48 -2.34 -4.20
CA LEU A 28 5.77 -2.12 -2.80
C LEU A 28 6.66 -3.26 -2.32
N THR A 29 7.73 -2.94 -1.62
CA THR A 29 8.69 -3.93 -1.11
C THR A 29 8.90 -3.71 0.37
N SER A 30 8.83 -4.76 1.19
CA SER A 30 9.12 -4.64 2.62
C SER A 30 9.87 -5.84 3.16
N ALA A 31 10.93 -5.57 3.93
CA ALA A 31 11.73 -6.60 4.60
C ALA A 31 10.96 -7.33 5.72
N VAL A 32 9.86 -6.75 6.21
CA VAL A 32 9.03 -7.34 7.28
C VAL A 32 8.06 -8.39 6.75
N TRP A 33 7.54 -8.21 5.53
CA TRP A 33 6.56 -9.11 4.92
C TRP A 33 6.95 -10.59 4.78
N PRO A 34 8.20 -10.97 4.44
CA PRO A 34 8.58 -12.37 4.42
C PRO A 34 8.50 -13.04 5.80
N HIS A 35 8.62 -12.26 6.88
CA HIS A 35 8.51 -12.74 8.26
C HIS A 35 7.08 -12.62 8.82
N GLN A 36 6.26 -11.75 8.25
CA GLN A 36 4.88 -11.47 8.66
C GLN A 36 3.95 -11.39 7.44
N PRO A 37 3.56 -12.54 6.85
CA PRO A 37 2.70 -12.56 5.67
C PRO A 37 1.31 -11.96 5.92
N ASP A 38 0.80 -12.03 7.16
CA ASP A 38 -0.46 -11.41 7.57
C ASP A 38 -0.45 -9.89 7.39
N LEU A 39 0.66 -9.21 7.72
CA LEU A 39 0.80 -7.77 7.49
C LEU A 39 0.66 -7.43 6.01
N ARG A 40 1.30 -8.23 5.16
CA ARG A 40 1.24 -8.04 3.71
C ARG A 40 -0.18 -8.24 3.18
N GLN A 41 -0.89 -9.28 3.63
CA GLN A 41 -2.28 -9.50 3.25
C GLN A 41 -3.20 -8.37 3.74
N ALA A 42 -2.96 -7.86 4.96
CA ALA A 42 -3.72 -6.74 5.48
C ALA A 42 -3.48 -5.45 4.68
N VAL A 43 -2.24 -5.17 4.28
CA VAL A 43 -1.89 -4.06 3.38
C VAL A 43 -2.55 -4.24 2.01
N GLN A 44 -2.48 -5.43 1.42
CA GLN A 44 -3.13 -5.75 0.15
C GLN A 44 -4.64 -5.50 0.21
N ALA A 45 -5.32 -6.02 1.23
CA ALA A 45 -6.76 -5.84 1.42
C ALA A 45 -7.13 -4.37 1.66
N ALA A 46 -6.31 -3.64 2.42
CA ALA A 46 -6.49 -2.22 2.66
C ALA A 46 -6.40 -1.43 1.35
N LEU A 47 -5.39 -1.72 0.52
CA LEU A 47 -5.18 -1.06 -0.76
C LEU A 47 -6.29 -1.38 -1.76
N LEU A 48 -6.73 -2.64 -1.86
CA LEU A 48 -7.88 -3.04 -2.68
C LEU A 48 -9.19 -2.32 -2.30
N GLY A 49 -9.32 -1.89 -1.03
CA GLY A 49 -10.47 -1.11 -0.56
C GLY A 49 -10.49 0.36 -1.00
N LEU A 50 -9.42 0.85 -1.63
CA LEU A 50 -9.32 2.22 -2.13
C LEU A 50 -9.97 2.36 -3.50
N ASN A 51 -10.80 3.40 -3.65
CA ASN A 51 -11.39 3.73 -4.94
C ASN A 51 -10.27 4.21 -5.88
N GLY A 52 -10.06 3.46 -6.95
CA GLY A 52 -8.99 3.70 -7.91
C GLY A 52 -7.88 2.68 -7.86
N VAL A 53 -7.81 1.80 -6.87
CA VAL A 53 -6.98 0.59 -6.98
C VAL A 53 -7.72 -0.42 -7.84
N GLN A 54 -7.10 -0.84 -8.93
CA GLN A 54 -7.65 -1.82 -9.87
C GLN A 54 -7.26 -3.23 -9.44
N ALA A 55 -6.02 -3.44 -9.00
CA ALA A 55 -5.53 -4.73 -8.55
C ALA A 55 -4.40 -4.57 -7.53
N ALA A 56 -4.25 -5.57 -6.67
CA ALA A 56 -3.11 -5.71 -5.78
C ALA A 56 -2.68 -7.18 -5.81
N GLU A 57 -1.53 -7.47 -6.38
CA GLU A 57 -0.99 -8.82 -6.58
C GLU A 57 0.29 -8.99 -5.76
N MET A 58 0.42 -10.13 -5.07
CA MET A 58 1.63 -10.44 -4.32
C MET A 58 2.67 -11.02 -5.27
N VAL A 59 3.79 -10.32 -5.43
CA VAL A 59 4.90 -10.76 -6.29
C VAL A 59 6.01 -11.25 -5.36
N GLY A 60 6.15 -12.58 -5.24
CA GLY A 60 7.14 -13.17 -4.33
C GLY A 60 6.77 -13.10 -2.84
N THR A 61 7.76 -13.03 -1.96
CA THR A 61 7.59 -13.07 -0.49
C THR A 61 7.63 -11.70 0.17
N ASP A 62 8.34 -10.74 -0.44
CA ASP A 62 8.58 -9.40 0.08
C ASP A 62 8.01 -8.29 -0.81
N GLN A 63 7.41 -8.63 -1.96
CA GLN A 63 6.89 -7.64 -2.91
C GLN A 63 5.38 -7.76 -3.09
N LEU A 64 4.76 -6.61 -3.36
CA LEU A 64 3.35 -6.43 -3.62
C LEU A 64 3.20 -5.44 -4.77
N GLU A 65 2.73 -5.90 -5.90
CA GLU A 65 2.41 -5.08 -7.05
C GLU A 65 1.00 -4.50 -6.90
N LEU A 66 0.87 -3.19 -6.99
CA LEU A 66 -0.39 -2.47 -6.95
C LEU A 66 -0.62 -1.78 -8.28
N ARG A 67 -1.76 -2.08 -8.89
CA ARG A 67 -2.28 -1.37 -10.06
C ARG A 67 -3.35 -0.39 -9.64
N TYR A 68 -3.22 0.84 -10.09
CA TYR A 68 -4.16 1.89 -9.78
C TYR A 68 -4.42 2.83 -10.96
N ASP A 69 -5.63 3.38 -10.98
CA ASP A 69 -6.05 4.44 -11.88
C ASP A 69 -5.77 5.79 -11.23
N SER A 70 -4.75 6.49 -11.73
CA SER A 70 -4.34 7.80 -11.20
C SER A 70 -5.45 8.87 -11.20
N ALA A 71 -6.45 8.76 -12.09
CA ALA A 71 -7.56 9.72 -12.17
C ALA A 71 -8.61 9.48 -11.09
N GLN A 72 -8.93 8.21 -10.80
CA GLN A 72 -9.78 7.81 -9.69
C GLN A 72 -9.08 8.04 -8.35
N LEU A 73 -7.78 7.75 -8.28
CA LEU A 73 -7.01 7.89 -7.06
C LEU A 73 -6.82 9.35 -6.65
N ARG A 74 -6.73 10.28 -7.61
CA ARG A 74 -6.80 11.73 -7.33
C ARG A 74 -8.14 12.18 -6.75
N ARG A 75 -9.21 11.43 -6.96
CA ARG A 75 -10.54 11.69 -6.38
C ARG A 75 -10.73 10.97 -5.04
N LEU A 76 -9.70 10.30 -4.50
CA LEU A 76 -9.80 9.64 -3.20
C LEU A 76 -10.17 10.64 -2.11
N ASN A 77 -11.16 10.24 -1.33
CA ASN A 77 -11.56 10.97 -0.15
C ASN A 77 -10.44 10.86 0.91
N PRO A 78 -9.94 11.98 1.47
CA PRO A 78 -8.92 11.98 2.52
C PRO A 78 -9.30 11.14 3.74
N LEU A 79 -10.60 10.96 4.03
CA LEU A 79 -11.06 10.08 5.11
C LEU A 79 -10.72 8.61 4.86
N LYS A 80 -10.76 8.15 3.60
CA LYS A 80 -10.36 6.77 3.27
C LYS A 80 -8.85 6.58 3.40
N LEU A 81 -8.06 7.59 3.06
CA LEU A 81 -6.60 7.56 3.28
C LEU A 81 -6.25 7.49 4.78
N LEU A 82 -6.95 8.26 5.62
CA LEU A 82 -6.78 8.19 7.08
C LEU A 82 -7.22 6.84 7.65
N ALA A 83 -8.32 6.28 7.14
CA ALA A 83 -8.76 4.95 7.54
C ALA A 83 -7.74 3.86 7.15
N LEU A 84 -7.17 3.97 5.94
CA LEU A 84 -6.10 3.10 5.47
C LEU A 84 -4.87 3.19 6.38
N GLU A 85 -4.39 4.41 6.68
CA GLU A 85 -3.23 4.62 7.56
C GLU A 85 -3.48 3.98 8.94
N ARG A 86 -4.65 4.18 9.54
CA ARG A 86 -4.98 3.59 10.84
C ARG A 86 -5.12 2.08 10.81
N GLN A 87 -5.56 1.51 9.69
CA GLN A 87 -5.69 0.06 9.55
C GLN A 87 -4.30 -0.57 9.43
N ILE A 88 -3.46 -0.05 8.53
CA ILE A 88 -2.08 -0.52 8.36
C ILE A 88 -1.29 -0.30 9.67
N GLY A 89 -1.44 0.87 10.31
CA GLY A 89 -0.75 1.17 11.56
C GLY A 89 -1.14 0.26 12.71
N ARG A 90 -2.42 -0.13 12.82
CA ARG A 90 -2.83 -1.13 13.81
C ARG A 90 -2.21 -2.49 13.56
N GLN A 91 -2.20 -2.94 12.31
CA GLN A 91 -1.62 -4.22 11.92
C GLN A 91 -0.13 -4.28 12.24
N TYR A 92 0.64 -3.26 11.84
CA TYR A 92 2.07 -3.17 12.15
C TYR A 92 2.33 -3.11 13.66
N HIS A 93 1.54 -2.34 14.40
CA HIS A 93 1.65 -2.26 15.86
C HIS A 93 1.33 -3.60 16.54
N GLU A 94 0.30 -4.32 16.10
CA GLU A 94 -0.03 -5.66 16.59
C GLU A 94 1.07 -6.69 16.28
N ALA A 95 1.77 -6.52 15.15
CA ALA A 95 2.92 -7.33 14.78
C ALA A 95 4.23 -6.95 15.49
N GLY A 96 4.22 -5.88 16.30
CA GLY A 96 5.38 -5.41 17.08
C GLY A 96 6.35 -4.49 16.33
N TYR A 97 5.89 -3.82 15.26
CA TYR A 97 6.68 -2.91 14.42
C TYR A 97 6.17 -1.46 14.46
#